data_AF-A0A7S2JFD6-F1
#
_entry.id   AF-A0A7S2JFD6-F1
#
_cell.length_a   1.000
_cell.length_b   1.000
_cell.length_c   1.000
_cell.angle_alpha   90.00
_cell.angle_beta   90.00
_cell.angle_gamma   90.00
#
_symmetry.space_group_name_H-M   'P 1'
#
loop_
_entity.id
_entity.type
_entity.pdbx_description
1 polymer ?
#
loop_
_entity_poly.entity_id
_entity_poly.type
_entity_poly.pdbx_seq_one_letter_code
_entity_poly.pdbx_strand_id
1 'polypeptide(L)'
;GRNLSFVRNCPAARDYITVQQMLILPKFKLAFCYIPKVACTQFKDLFNYLNGYGDDTLGFGHAYLASMPKKVGYPMDNITKENGWKFATFTRDPLLRYVSAF
;
A
#
# COMPACT_ATOMS: atom_id res chain seq x y z
N GLY A 1 13.92 3.48 -12.06
CA GLY A 1 13.39 2.10 -12.05
C GLY A 1 14.27 1.23 -11.18
N ARG A 2 13.69 0.51 -10.22
CA ARG A 2 14.32 -0.62 -9.53
C ARG A 2 13.25 -1.69 -9.35
N ASN A 3 13.48 -2.89 -9.86
CA ASN A 3 12.68 -4.07 -9.54
C ASN A 3 12.93 -4.36 -8.04
N LEU A 4 11.92 -4.12 -7.20
CA LEU A 4 11.98 -4.30 -5.75
C LEU A 4 11.42 -5.68 -5.34
N SER A 5 11.70 -6.73 -6.14
CA SER A 5 11.43 -8.11 -5.76
C SER A 5 12.75 -8.78 -5.39
N PHE A 6 12.96 -9.00 -4.10
CA PHE A 6 14.04 -9.86 -3.62
C PHE A 6 13.50 -11.29 -3.60
N VAL A 7 14.07 -12.16 -4.42
CA VAL A 7 13.77 -13.60 -4.37
C VAL A 7 14.54 -14.18 -3.21
N ARG A 8 13.84 -14.68 -2.18
CA ARG A 8 14.46 -15.55 -1.18
C ARG A 8 14.37 -16.98 -1.70
N ASN A 9 15.51 -17.57 -2.04
CA ASN A 9 15.57 -18.97 -2.45
C ASN A 9 15.66 -19.86 -1.20
N CYS A 10 14.53 -20.47 -0.82
CA CYS A 10 14.53 -21.68 0.00
C CYS A 10 14.36 -22.88 -0.96
N PRO A 11 15.07 -24.01 -0.78
CA PRO A 11 14.88 -25.20 -1.62
C PRO A 11 13.42 -25.72 -1.62
N ALA A 12 12.68 -25.48 -0.54
CA ALA A 12 11.31 -25.94 -0.35
C ALA A 12 10.23 -24.91 -0.77
N ALA A 13 10.58 -23.63 -0.96
CA ALA A 13 9.61 -22.59 -1.30
C ALA A 13 10.27 -21.39 -2.01
N ARG A 14 9.61 -20.89 -3.06
CA ARG A 14 9.95 -19.61 -3.69
C ARG A 14 9.08 -18.52 -3.07
N ASP A 15 9.71 -17.57 -2.40
CA ASP A 15 9.01 -16.41 -1.84
C ASP A 15 9.40 -15.13 -2.59
N TYR A 16 8.38 -14.41 -3.07
CA TYR A 16 8.53 -13.13 -3.74
C TYR A 16 8.20 -12.02 -2.74
N ILE A 17 9.22 -11.36 -2.20
CA ILE A 17 8.99 -10.14 -1.42
C ILE A 17 8.58 -9.06 -2.39
N THR A 18 7.28 -8.91 -2.60
CA THR A 18 6.75 -7.69 -3.20
C THR A 18 6.89 -6.60 -2.14
N VAL A 19 7.82 -5.66 -2.32
CA VAL A 19 7.87 -4.46 -1.46
C VAL A 19 6.54 -3.76 -1.61
N GLN A 20 5.67 -3.95 -0.61
CA GLN A 20 4.35 -3.37 -0.60
C GLN A 20 4.49 -1.85 -0.58
N GLN A 21 3.93 -1.25 -1.61
CA GLN A 21 4.03 0.18 -1.80
C GLN A 21 2.99 0.88 -0.93
N MET A 22 3.39 2.03 -0.39
CA MET A 22 2.50 2.90 0.36
C MET A 22 1.37 3.43 -0.52
N LEU A 23 0.21 3.66 0.09
CA LEU A 23 -0.86 4.45 -0.50
C LEU A 23 -0.76 5.88 0.01
N ILE A 24 -1.06 6.87 -0.83
CA ILE A 24 -0.93 8.27 -0.45
C ILE A 24 -2.22 9.04 -0.65
N LEU A 25 -2.41 10.07 0.17
CA LEU A 25 -3.37 11.15 0.00
C LEU A 25 -2.60 12.47 -0.03
N PRO A 26 -2.19 12.94 -1.22
CA PRO A 26 -1.38 14.15 -1.34
C PRO A 26 -2.02 15.38 -0.70
N LYS A 27 -3.34 15.53 -0.85
CA LYS A 27 -4.13 16.64 -0.29
C LYS A 27 -3.91 16.82 1.22
N PHE A 28 -3.67 15.73 1.95
CA PHE A 28 -3.46 15.72 3.39
C PHE A 28 -2.03 15.38 3.80
N LYS A 29 -1.12 15.19 2.83
CA LYS A 29 0.24 14.65 3.05
C LYS A 29 0.22 13.40 3.92
N LEU A 30 -0.74 12.49 3.69
CA LEU A 30 -0.87 11.25 4.44
C LEU A 30 -0.34 10.08 3.61
N ALA A 31 0.48 9.27 4.25
CA ALA A 31 1.14 8.10 3.70
C ALA A 31 0.75 6.86 4.50
N PHE A 32 -0.02 5.95 3.89
CA PHE A 32 -0.38 4.68 4.49
C PHE A 32 0.60 3.58 4.06
N CYS A 33 1.38 3.10 5.03
CA CYS A 33 2.29 1.98 4.85
C CYS A 33 1.52 0.66 4.89
N TYR A 34 1.33 0.09 3.70
CA TYR A 34 0.48 -1.09 3.48
C TYR A 34 1.05 -2.35 4.13
N ILE A 35 0.24 -3.00 4.97
CA ILE A 35 0.53 -4.32 5.54
C ILE A 35 -0.63 -5.28 5.21
N PRO A 36 -0.39 -6.44 4.59
CA PRO A 36 -1.44 -7.32 4.12
C PRO A 36 -2.13 -8.02 5.29
N LYS A 37 -3.42 -8.29 5.08
CA LYS A 37 -4.32 -8.96 6.02
C LYS A 37 -4.63 -8.14 7.28
N VAL A 38 -4.48 -6.82 7.17
CA VAL A 38 -4.78 -5.83 8.21
C VAL A 38 -5.86 -4.85 7.73
N ALA A 39 -7.00 -5.37 7.28
CA ALA A 39 -8.08 -4.59 6.62
C ALA A 39 -7.60 -3.76 5.40
N CYS A 40 -6.58 -4.28 4.74
CA CYS A 40 -5.82 -3.55 3.74
C CYS A 40 -6.60 -3.31 2.43
N THR A 41 -7.63 -4.12 2.14
CA THR A 41 -8.57 -3.87 1.03
C THR A 41 -9.47 -2.67 1.31
N GLN A 42 -10.04 -2.60 2.52
CA GLN A 42 -10.91 -1.50 2.94
C GLN A 42 -10.15 -0.16 2.91
N PHE A 43 -8.92 -0.13 3.43
CA PHE A 43 -8.10 1.08 3.38
C PHE A 43 -7.65 1.44 1.96
N LYS A 44 -7.41 0.46 1.09
CA LYS A 44 -7.16 0.73 -0.34
C LYS A 44 -8.35 1.44 -0.97
N ASP A 45 -9.56 0.90 -0.78
CA ASP A 45 -10.77 1.48 -1.35
C ASP A 45 -11.03 2.89 -0.80
N LEU A 46 -10.83 3.10 0.51
CA LEU A 46 -10.93 4.42 1.13
C LEU A 46 -9.94 5.42 0.51
N PHE A 47 -8.67 5.06 0.35
CA PHE A 47 -7.66 5.95 -0.24
C PHE A 47 -7.98 6.24 -1.71
N ASN A 48 -8.44 5.25 -2.46
CA ASN A 48 -8.86 5.44 -3.84
C ASN A 48 -10.04 6.42 -3.93
N TYR A 49 -11.06 6.23 -3.10
CA TYR A 49 -12.21 7.13 -3.02
C TYR A 49 -11.79 8.56 -2.68
N LEU A 50 -10.95 8.74 -1.67
CA LEU A 50 -10.47 10.05 -1.22
C LEU A 50 -9.57 10.77 -2.23
N ASN A 51 -8.91 10.04 -3.14
CA ASN A 51 -8.18 10.59 -4.28
C ASN A 51 -9.07 10.85 -5.51
N GLY A 52 -10.39 10.62 -5.41
CA GLY A 52 -11.35 10.87 -6.49
C GLY A 52 -11.54 9.70 -7.46
N TYR A 53 -11.06 8.49 -7.13
CA TYR A 53 -11.24 7.30 -7.97
C TYR A 53 -12.51 6.51 -7.64
N GLY A 54 -13.41 7.03 -6.80
CA GLY A 54 -14.56 6.29 -6.25
C GLY A 54 -15.50 5.68 -7.29
N ASP A 55 -15.81 6.45 -8.35
CA ASP A 55 -16.74 6.06 -9.43
C ASP A 55 -16.02 5.63 -10.72
N ASP A 56 -14.68 5.55 -10.69
CA ASP A 56 -13.86 5.15 -11.83
C ASP A 56 -13.67 3.62 -11.84
N THR A 57 -13.26 3.08 -12.99
CA THR A 57 -12.72 1.72 -13.16
C THR A 57 -11.55 1.40 -12.20
N LEU A 58 -11.00 2.42 -11.53
CA LEU A 58 -9.96 2.32 -10.50
C LEU A 58 -10.51 2.32 -9.06
N GLY A 59 -11.83 2.35 -8.89
CA GLY A 59 -12.54 2.54 -7.63
C GLY A 59 -12.74 1.30 -6.77
N PHE A 60 -13.85 1.28 -6.03
CA PHE A 60 -14.15 0.29 -4.99
C PHE A 60 -14.13 -1.13 -5.58
N GLY A 61 -13.35 -2.03 -4.98
CA GLY A 61 -13.21 -3.41 -5.48
C GLY A 61 -12.38 -3.56 -6.77
N HIS A 62 -11.90 -2.46 -7.37
CA HIS A 62 -11.11 -2.44 -8.59
C HIS A 62 -9.70 -1.83 -8.37
N ALA A 63 -8.90 -1.79 -9.45
CA ALA A 63 -7.49 -1.41 -9.52
C ALA A 63 -6.71 -1.40 -8.20
N TYR A 64 -6.04 -2.53 -7.96
CA TYR A 64 -5.15 -2.66 -6.82
C TYR A 64 -4.10 -1.55 -6.84
N LEU A 65 -4.03 -0.80 -5.73
CA LEU A 65 -3.02 0.23 -5.48
C LEU A 65 -3.08 1.44 -6.43
N ALA A 66 -4.26 1.89 -6.88
CA ALA A 66 -4.39 3.12 -7.69
C ALA A 66 -3.78 4.36 -6.99
N SER A 67 -3.90 4.42 -5.66
CA SER A 67 -3.34 5.50 -4.83
C SER A 67 -1.83 5.38 -4.52
N MET A 68 -1.05 4.63 -5.31
CA MET A 68 0.41 4.58 -5.15
C MET A 68 1.06 5.90 -5.59
N PRO A 69 2.17 6.33 -4.96
CA PRO A 69 2.95 7.49 -5.39
C PRO A 69 3.21 7.54 -6.89
N LYS A 70 3.67 6.42 -7.49
CA LYS A 70 3.94 6.34 -8.92
C LYS A 70 2.70 6.56 -9.79
N LYS A 71 1.54 6.05 -9.37
CA LYS A 71 0.28 6.16 -10.15
C LYS A 71 -0.37 7.53 -9.99
N VAL A 72 -0.25 8.12 -8.80
CA VAL A 72 -0.71 9.47 -8.49
C VAL A 72 0.24 10.55 -9.08
N GLY A 73 1.42 10.15 -9.54
CA GLY A 73 2.42 11.06 -10.13
C GLY A 73 3.25 11.83 -9.10
N TYR A 74 3.35 11.33 -7.86
CA TYR A 74 4.16 11.93 -6.80
C TYR A 74 5.54 11.27 -6.70
N PRO A 75 6.65 12.04 -6.71
CA PRO A 75 7.98 11.50 -6.51
C PRO A 75 8.17 11.05 -5.06
N MET A 76 8.79 9.88 -4.87
CA MET A 76 9.01 9.30 -3.55
C MET A 76 9.86 10.19 -2.64
N ASP A 77 10.82 10.92 -3.20
CA ASP A 77 11.73 11.80 -2.45
C ASP A 77 10.99 12.98 -1.79
N ASN A 78 9.78 13.31 -2.25
CA ASN A 78 8.96 14.34 -1.63
C ASN A 78 8.12 13.83 -0.46
N ILE A 79 7.98 12.51 -0.32
CA ILE A 79 7.17 11.88 0.72
C ILE A 79 8.06 11.63 1.94
N THR A 80 8.33 12.69 2.69
CA THR A 80 9.19 12.63 3.88
C THR A 80 8.58 13.41 5.04
N LYS A 81 9.04 13.10 6.26
CA LYS A 81 8.56 13.75 7.47
C LYS A 81 8.91 15.25 7.47
N GLU A 82 10.07 15.60 6.94
CA GLU A 82 10.57 16.98 6.79
C GLU A 82 9.65 17.79 5.87
N ASN A 83 9.14 17.15 4.81
CA ASN A 83 8.15 17.76 3.91
C ASN A 83 6.72 17.78 4.49
N GLY A 84 6.55 17.40 5.76
CA GLY A 84 5.29 17.43 6.50
C GLY A 84 4.41 16.21 6.29
N TRP A 85 4.94 15.12 5.72
CA TRP A 85 4.17 13.89 5.54
C TRP A 85 3.99 13.13 6.85
N LYS A 86 2.78 12.62 7.03
CA LYS A 86 2.41 11.75 8.14
C LYS A 86 2.36 10.31 7.64
N PHE A 87 3.09 9.44 8.30
CA PHE A 87 3.13 8.01 7.99
C PHE A 87 2.26 7.28 8.99
N ALA A 88 1.35 6.45 8.49
CA ALA A 88 0.46 5.63 9.30
C ALA A 88 0.52 4.19 8.83
N THR A 89 0.39 3.27 9.76
CA THR A 89 0.16 1.86 9.46
C THR A 89 -0.89 1.32 10.41
N PHE A 90 -1.64 0.32 9.95
CA PHE A 90 -2.59 -0.40 10.79
C PHE A 90 -1.98 -1.75 11.12
N THR A 91 -2.14 -2.15 12.38
CA THR A 91 -1.65 -3.42 12.90
C THR A 91 -2.83 -4.31 13.26
N ARG A 92 -2.59 -5.62 13.27
CA ARG A 92 -3.50 -6.65 13.74
C ARG A 92 -2.72 -7.61 14.61
N ASP A 93 -3.40 -8.25 15.55
CA ASP A 93 -2.84 -9.36 16.30
C ASP A 93 -2.14 -10.36 15.35
N PRO A 94 -0.88 -10.75 15.64
CA PRO A 94 -0.11 -11.61 14.74
C PRO A 94 -0.75 -12.98 14.47
N LEU A 95 -1.38 -13.60 15.47
CA LEU A 95 -2.02 -14.91 15.31
C LEU A 95 -3.26 -14.80 14.41
N LEU A 96 -4.10 -13.79 14.64
CA LEU A 96 -5.25 -13.52 13.78
C LEU A 96 -4.84 -13.12 12.36
N ARG A 97 -3.70 -12.45 12.20
CA ARG A 97 -3.15 -12.12 10.87
C ARG A 97 -2.67 -13.38 10.16
N TYR A 98 -2.01 -14.30 10.87
CA TYR A 98 -1.58 -15.59 10.33
C TYR A 98 -2.78 -16.41 9.85
N VAL A 99 -3.79 -16.60 10.70
CA VAL A 99 -5.05 -17.30 10.35
C VAL A 99 -5.79 -16.64 9.19
N SER A 100 -5.63 -15.33 8.99
CA SER A 100 -6.22 -14.67 7.83
C SER A 100 -5.44 -14.92 6.55
N ALA A 101 -4.12 -15.10 6.64
CA ALA A 101 -3.20 -15.20 5.50
C ALA A 101 -3.17 -16.60 4.87
N PHE A 102 -3.37 -17.63 5.69
CA PHE A 102 -3.38 -19.05 5.31
C PHE A 102 -4.79 -19.60 5.41
#